data_AF-A0A179IBX1-F1
#
_entry.id   AF-A0A179IBX1-F1
#
_cell.length_a   1.000
_cell.length_b   1.000
_cell.length_c   1.000
_cell.angle_alpha   90.00
_cell.angle_beta   90.00
_cell.angle_gamma   90.00
#
_symmetry.space_group_name_H-M   'P 1'
#
loop_
_entity.id
_entity.type
_entity.pdbx_description
1 polymer ?
#
loop_
_entity_poly.entity_id
_entity_poly.type
_entity_poly.pdbx_seq_one_letter_code
_entity_poly.pdbx_strand_id
1 'polypeptide(L)'
;MSLSGSAETKLPPADSYPSPHTSPQSAKRAAVAAPGKTITKARLDAAIASVAFETATTPQNEHARPATPADSIASDDEKSEAAEEALKLKAWKIALSLADMKCGAIRKDDETCENKISAKKADRMNDLLKLLWVPDNTSLEVETHLDSLAKLAHCHYHDHPPAREARVTKWLVVLPGAPRLPSLQKSLRNILVSTPIKCTSVRKDGKACGKAVGREKRFYCDKTIAKMINMAMDPTDEDDPLLLLVKVLQHYMLCHLHCVPPYKQQDEWTRRINKFRAACQNEMNMRSRENESSNNAKEKEESLKNNADESKLATPPPTPSSLRAVNDPASYWDTGYETSRFDILGKRDMVDESKSTFDEIRDITRAPLNTDTKKSENEVNDGFVYLYKVPGNEHLRLVHAELMEHRVRLYCERCGKQHVEWFEVPAEDAVRVVEKWSRWMRTTPYVKRETRKGVTWYLKEAEAKRLSDVAKFLQELQSDMEEK
;
A
#
# COMPACT_ATOMS: atom_id res chain seq x y z
N MET A 1 17.51 84.92 4.90
CA MET A 1 16.99 84.64 3.56
C MET A 1 16.95 83.13 3.36
N SER A 2 15.76 82.61 3.01
CA SER A 2 15.43 81.27 2.46
C SER A 2 15.72 80.06 3.39
N LEU A 3 14.78 79.41 4.10
CA LEU A 3 13.50 78.73 3.76
C LEU A 3 13.61 77.58 2.73
N SER A 4 13.49 76.35 3.23
CA SER A 4 12.99 75.14 2.58
C SER A 4 12.72 74.12 3.72
N GLY A 5 11.56 73.53 3.96
CA GLY A 5 10.38 73.30 3.11
C GLY A 5 9.96 71.84 3.23
N SER A 6 9.52 71.41 4.42
CA SER A 6 9.06 70.04 4.70
C SER A 6 7.62 69.86 4.24
N ALA A 7 7.37 68.90 3.34
CA ALA A 7 6.04 68.53 2.88
C ALA A 7 5.52 67.31 3.66
N GLU A 8 4.47 67.53 4.46
CA GLU A 8 3.61 66.51 5.05
C GLU A 8 2.63 65.97 4.00
N THR A 9 2.65 64.66 3.75
CA THR A 9 1.63 63.98 2.95
C THR A 9 0.50 63.52 3.86
N LYS A 10 -0.63 64.22 3.80
CA LYS A 10 -1.89 63.84 4.46
C LYS A 10 -2.51 62.60 3.79
N LEU A 11 -2.85 61.60 4.60
CA LEU A 11 -3.72 60.47 4.24
C LEU A 11 -5.18 60.94 4.12
N PRO A 12 -5.97 60.44 3.14
CA PRO A 12 -7.42 60.61 3.14
C PRO A 12 -8.13 59.55 4.03
N PRO A 13 -9.36 59.84 4.48
CA PRO A 13 -10.04 59.12 5.55
C PRO A 13 -10.75 57.85 5.06
N ALA A 14 -10.98 56.96 6.03
CA ALA A 14 -11.70 55.71 5.88
C ALA A 14 -13.17 55.93 5.51
N ASP A 15 -13.55 55.48 4.32
CA ASP A 15 -14.95 55.27 3.96
C ASP A 15 -15.37 53.83 4.22
N SER A 16 -16.50 53.75 4.91
CA SER A 16 -17.10 52.55 5.47
C SER A 16 -17.66 51.65 4.37
N TYR A 17 -17.24 50.39 4.35
CA TYR A 17 -17.86 49.37 3.50
C TYR A 17 -19.02 48.69 4.25
N PRO A 18 -20.22 48.62 3.65
CA PRO A 18 -21.37 47.94 4.25
C PRO A 18 -21.21 46.41 4.20
N SER A 19 -21.66 45.77 5.28
CA SER A 19 -21.68 44.32 5.45
C SER A 19 -22.47 43.60 4.33
N PRO A 20 -22.00 42.45 3.82
CA PRO A 20 -22.77 41.65 2.88
C PRO A 20 -23.90 40.87 3.59
N HIS A 21 -25.01 40.73 2.87
CA HIS A 21 -26.23 40.08 3.31
C HIS A 21 -26.07 38.57 3.58
N THR A 22 -26.87 38.13 4.56
CA THR A 22 -27.20 36.77 4.98
C THR A 22 -27.36 35.77 3.84
N SER A 23 -26.74 34.60 4.04
CA SER A 23 -26.83 33.38 3.24
C SER A 23 -28.27 32.94 2.91
N PRO A 24 -28.53 32.38 1.71
CA PRO A 24 -29.75 31.61 1.47
C PRO A 24 -29.61 30.20 2.05
N GLN A 25 -30.60 29.82 2.85
CA GLN A 25 -30.86 28.45 3.32
C GLN A 25 -30.95 27.49 2.14
N SER A 26 -30.15 26.42 2.17
CA SER A 26 -30.33 25.28 1.27
C SER A 26 -31.35 24.32 1.87
N ALA A 27 -32.39 24.06 1.09
CA ALA A 27 -33.54 23.24 1.44
C ALA A 27 -33.17 21.80 1.83
N LYS A 28 -33.83 21.31 2.89
CA LYS A 28 -33.94 19.89 3.25
C LYS A 28 -34.46 19.08 2.06
N ARG A 29 -33.62 18.21 1.48
CA ARG A 29 -34.10 17.07 0.68
C ARG A 29 -34.38 15.91 1.64
N ALA A 30 -35.64 15.49 1.70
CA ALA A 30 -36.06 14.27 2.35
C ALA A 30 -35.46 13.07 1.60
N ALA A 31 -34.77 12.19 2.33
CA ALA A 31 -34.33 10.90 1.82
C ALA A 31 -35.53 9.96 1.78
N VAL A 32 -35.85 9.46 0.59
CA VAL A 32 -36.76 8.32 0.39
C VAL A 32 -35.97 7.06 0.75
N ALA A 33 -36.36 6.41 1.84
CA ALA A 33 -35.80 5.14 2.26
C ALA A 33 -36.31 4.02 1.35
N ALA A 34 -35.41 3.32 0.68
CA ALA A 34 -35.70 2.03 0.04
C ALA A 34 -35.45 0.90 1.07
N PRO A 35 -36.28 -0.15 1.12
CA PRO A 35 -36.18 -1.19 2.13
C PRO A 35 -34.97 -2.11 1.83
N GLY A 36 -34.01 -2.10 2.75
CA GLY A 36 -32.89 -3.03 2.75
C GLY A 36 -33.37 -4.47 2.94
N LYS A 37 -33.01 -5.36 2.01
CA LYS A 37 -33.15 -6.80 2.19
C LYS A 37 -32.01 -7.29 3.10
N THR A 38 -32.28 -7.39 4.40
CA THR A 38 -31.46 -8.16 5.33
C THR A 38 -31.52 -9.64 4.95
N ILE A 39 -30.42 -10.18 4.43
CA ILE A 39 -30.23 -11.62 4.28
C ILE A 39 -29.86 -12.15 5.66
N THR A 40 -30.79 -12.84 6.30
CA THR A 40 -30.59 -13.47 7.61
C THR A 40 -29.69 -14.70 7.49
N LYS A 41 -28.81 -14.89 8.49
CA LYS A 41 -27.88 -16.02 8.68
C LYS A 41 -28.50 -17.40 8.36
N ALA A 42 -29.78 -17.60 8.65
CA ALA A 42 -30.53 -18.82 8.34
C ALA A 42 -30.58 -19.20 6.84
N ARG A 43 -30.47 -18.24 5.91
CA ARG A 43 -30.50 -18.52 4.47
C ARG A 43 -29.13 -18.98 3.93
N LEU A 44 -28.05 -18.65 4.64
CA LEU A 44 -26.71 -19.14 4.30
C LEU A 44 -26.52 -20.58 4.80
N ASP A 45 -27.05 -20.88 6.00
CA ASP A 45 -26.99 -22.23 6.57
C ASP A 45 -27.87 -23.24 5.78
N ALA A 46 -29.00 -22.79 5.22
CA ALA A 46 -29.87 -23.63 4.38
C ALA A 46 -29.27 -23.98 3.01
N ALA A 47 -28.37 -23.15 2.46
CA ALA A 47 -27.70 -23.41 1.18
C ALA A 47 -26.58 -24.45 1.31
N ILE A 48 -26.00 -24.58 2.51
CA ILE A 48 -24.93 -25.55 2.81
C ILE A 48 -25.51 -26.95 3.08
N ALA A 49 -26.72 -27.03 3.66
CA ALA A 49 -27.38 -28.30 3.95
C ALA A 49 -27.94 -29.01 2.69
N SER A 50 -28.20 -28.31 1.58
CA SER A 50 -28.82 -28.88 0.38
C SER A 50 -27.84 -29.66 -0.53
N VAL A 51 -26.57 -29.77 -0.18
CA VAL A 51 -25.53 -30.47 -0.98
C VAL A 51 -25.17 -31.84 -0.41
N ALA A 52 -25.74 -32.23 0.73
CA ALA A 52 -25.49 -33.51 1.37
C ALA A 52 -26.80 -34.27 1.55
N PHE A 53 -27.24 -35.00 0.51
CA PHE A 53 -27.93 -36.30 0.55
C PHE A 53 -28.60 -36.55 -0.80
N GLU A 54 -27.98 -37.38 -1.63
CA GLU A 54 -28.71 -38.20 -2.61
C GLU A 54 -27.86 -39.44 -2.92
N THR A 55 -28.15 -40.52 -2.20
CA THR A 55 -27.62 -41.86 -2.48
C THR A 55 -28.78 -42.78 -2.88
N ALA A 56 -28.56 -43.45 -4.01
CA ALA A 56 -29.09 -44.76 -4.41
C ALA A 56 -30.58 -44.89 -4.75
N THR A 57 -30.83 -45.21 -6.03
CA THR A 57 -31.88 -46.17 -6.39
C THR A 57 -31.43 -47.00 -7.59
N THR A 58 -31.28 -48.31 -7.37
CA THR A 58 -31.08 -49.36 -8.37
C THR A 58 -32.38 -49.62 -9.15
N PRO A 59 -32.32 -50.10 -10.41
CA PRO A 59 -32.80 -51.47 -10.62
C PRO A 59 -31.98 -52.31 -11.63
N GLN A 60 -32.09 -53.63 -11.45
CA GLN A 60 -31.40 -54.71 -12.17
C GLN A 60 -32.00 -55.05 -13.55
N ASN A 61 -31.10 -55.64 -14.37
CA ASN A 61 -31.32 -56.75 -15.34
C ASN A 61 -32.05 -56.40 -16.65
N GLU A 62 -31.67 -56.85 -17.86
CA GLU A 62 -30.83 -57.97 -18.31
C GLU A 62 -30.72 -57.88 -19.86
N HIS A 63 -29.60 -58.26 -20.48
CA HIS A 63 -29.51 -59.16 -21.67
C HIS A 63 -28.14 -59.09 -22.36
N ALA A 64 -27.65 -60.28 -22.70
CA ALA A 64 -26.30 -60.61 -23.12
C ALA A 64 -25.98 -60.32 -24.60
N ARG A 65 -24.70 -60.04 -24.90
CA ARG A 65 -24.04 -60.40 -26.17
C ARG A 65 -22.51 -60.51 -25.98
N PRO A 66 -21.82 -61.51 -26.57
CA PRO A 66 -20.40 -61.74 -26.30
C PRO A 66 -19.45 -61.19 -27.37
N ALA A 67 -18.22 -60.96 -26.89
CA ALA A 67 -16.90 -60.96 -27.55
C ALA A 67 -16.54 -59.81 -28.51
N THR A 68 -15.59 -58.97 -28.10
CA THR A 68 -14.31 -58.73 -28.81
C THR A 68 -13.27 -58.19 -27.79
N PRO A 69 -12.03 -58.69 -27.77
CA PRO A 69 -10.97 -58.20 -26.89
C PRO A 69 -10.08 -57.18 -27.64
N ALA A 70 -9.94 -55.97 -27.11
CA ALA A 70 -8.79 -55.10 -27.40
C ALA A 70 -8.77 -53.93 -26.42
N ASP A 71 -7.67 -53.87 -25.68
CA ASP A 71 -6.90 -52.68 -25.33
C ASP A 71 -7.65 -51.42 -24.88
N SER A 72 -7.54 -51.18 -23.57
CA SER A 72 -6.99 -49.96 -22.95
C SER A 72 -7.66 -49.77 -21.59
N ILE A 73 -7.05 -50.36 -20.56
CA ILE A 73 -7.31 -50.00 -19.15
C ILE A 73 -6.70 -48.61 -18.95
N ALA A 74 -7.38 -47.58 -19.46
CA ALA A 74 -7.22 -46.22 -18.97
C ALA A 74 -8.04 -46.15 -17.67
N SER A 75 -7.34 -46.05 -16.56
CA SER A 75 -7.86 -46.11 -15.19
C SER A 75 -8.98 -45.09 -14.97
N ASP A 76 -10.16 -45.57 -14.57
CA ASP A 76 -11.30 -44.74 -14.13
C ASP A 76 -10.95 -43.82 -12.93
N ASP A 77 -9.84 -44.07 -12.24
CA ASP A 77 -9.39 -43.34 -11.05
C ASP A 77 -8.99 -41.87 -11.35
N GLU A 78 -8.35 -41.58 -12.49
CA GLU A 78 -7.88 -40.21 -12.80
C GLU A 78 -9.04 -39.21 -13.02
N LYS A 79 -10.18 -39.69 -13.51
CA LYS A 79 -11.34 -38.83 -13.78
C LYS A 79 -12.04 -38.39 -12.49
N SER A 80 -11.90 -39.16 -11.42
CA SER A 80 -12.48 -38.84 -10.11
C SER A 80 -11.72 -37.71 -9.42
N GLU A 81 -10.39 -37.73 -9.46
CA GLU A 81 -9.55 -36.76 -8.75
C GLU A 81 -9.70 -35.33 -9.30
N ALA A 82 -9.73 -35.16 -10.62
CA ALA A 82 -9.91 -33.85 -11.25
C ALA A 82 -11.28 -33.22 -10.93
N ALA A 83 -12.33 -34.03 -10.78
CA ALA A 83 -13.66 -33.56 -10.41
C ALA A 83 -13.70 -33.09 -8.95
N GLU A 84 -13.06 -33.84 -8.04
CA GLU A 84 -12.92 -33.46 -6.64
C GLU A 84 -12.10 -32.17 -6.50
N GLU A 85 -10.99 -32.06 -7.24
CA GLU A 85 -10.17 -30.85 -7.27
C GLU A 85 -10.95 -29.62 -7.73
N ALA A 86 -11.76 -29.76 -8.79
CA ALA A 86 -12.60 -28.68 -9.30
C ALA A 86 -13.68 -28.26 -8.29
N LEU A 87 -14.30 -29.21 -7.58
CA LEU A 87 -15.26 -28.93 -6.50
C LEU A 87 -14.60 -28.20 -5.33
N LYS A 88 -13.42 -28.67 -4.91
CA LYS A 88 -12.62 -28.03 -3.85
C LYS A 88 -12.25 -26.60 -4.23
N LEU A 89 -11.75 -26.39 -5.44
CA LEU A 89 -11.40 -25.06 -5.96
C LEU A 89 -12.62 -24.12 -5.98
N LYS A 90 -13.79 -24.62 -6.41
CA LYS A 90 -15.04 -23.85 -6.39
C LYS A 90 -15.44 -23.45 -4.97
N ALA A 91 -15.37 -24.37 -4.01
CA ALA A 91 -15.68 -24.09 -2.60
C ALA A 91 -14.76 -23.01 -2.03
N TRP A 92 -13.45 -23.09 -2.29
CA TRP A 92 -12.47 -22.09 -1.87
C TRP A 92 -12.73 -20.71 -2.49
N LYS A 93 -13.04 -20.64 -3.78
CA LYS A 93 -13.41 -19.38 -4.44
C LYS A 93 -14.65 -18.75 -3.82
N ILE A 94 -15.64 -19.53 -3.44
CA ILE A 94 -16.85 -19.02 -2.78
C ILE A 94 -16.51 -18.49 -1.39
N ALA A 95 -15.79 -19.27 -0.58
CA ALA A 95 -15.39 -18.89 0.77
C ALA A 95 -14.60 -17.57 0.79
N LEU A 96 -13.71 -17.39 -0.18
CA LEU A 96 -12.87 -16.19 -0.30
C LEU A 96 -13.52 -15.05 -1.10
N SER A 97 -14.78 -15.20 -1.52
CA SER A 97 -15.51 -14.21 -2.34
C SER A 97 -14.73 -13.85 -3.63
N LEU A 98 -14.28 -14.87 -4.34
CA LEU A 98 -13.55 -14.80 -5.62
C LEU A 98 -14.33 -15.41 -6.79
N ALA A 99 -15.49 -16.02 -6.53
CA ALA A 99 -16.28 -16.73 -7.54
C ALA A 99 -16.81 -15.83 -8.66
N ASP A 100 -17.08 -14.55 -8.36
CA ASP A 100 -17.60 -13.56 -9.32
C ASP A 100 -16.48 -12.78 -10.03
N MET A 101 -15.22 -13.07 -9.73
CA MET A 101 -14.05 -12.36 -10.25
C MET A 101 -14.15 -10.84 -10.06
N LYS A 102 -14.69 -10.38 -8.93
CA LYS A 102 -14.71 -8.96 -8.55
C LYS A 102 -13.63 -8.62 -7.52
N CYS A 103 -13.26 -7.34 -7.48
CA CYS A 103 -12.24 -6.82 -6.58
C CYS A 103 -12.53 -7.12 -5.11
N GLY A 104 -13.76 -6.93 -4.64
CA GLY A 104 -14.17 -7.29 -3.27
C GLY A 104 -13.53 -6.47 -2.13
N ALA A 105 -12.64 -5.52 -2.42
CA ALA A 105 -12.04 -4.64 -1.43
C ALA A 105 -13.11 -3.71 -0.81
N ILE A 106 -13.01 -3.43 0.49
CA ILE A 106 -13.94 -2.53 1.18
C ILE A 106 -13.57 -1.08 0.84
N ARG A 107 -14.54 -0.33 0.32
CA ARG A 107 -14.43 1.08 -0.03
C ARG A 107 -14.66 1.96 1.20
N LYS A 108 -14.46 3.27 1.05
CA LYS A 108 -14.63 4.25 2.14
C LYS A 108 -16.07 4.38 2.66
N ASP A 109 -17.04 3.98 1.85
CA ASP A 109 -18.46 3.92 2.15
C ASP A 109 -18.91 2.57 2.74
N ASP A 110 -17.95 1.71 3.09
CA ASP A 110 -18.19 0.35 3.61
C ASP A 110 -18.81 -0.62 2.58
N GLU A 111 -18.90 -0.22 1.32
CA GLU A 111 -19.33 -1.10 0.22
C GLU A 111 -18.15 -1.90 -0.36
N THR A 112 -18.43 -3.06 -0.95
CA THR A 112 -17.43 -3.84 -1.67
C THR A 112 -17.19 -3.29 -3.07
N CYS A 113 -15.93 -3.21 -3.48
CA CYS A 113 -15.55 -2.80 -4.83
C CYS A 113 -15.99 -3.84 -5.88
N GLU A 114 -16.78 -3.39 -6.85
CA GLU A 114 -17.33 -4.25 -7.91
C GLU A 114 -16.48 -4.33 -9.19
N ASN A 115 -15.30 -3.71 -9.20
CA ASN A 115 -14.43 -3.72 -10.38
C ASN A 115 -14.07 -5.16 -10.76
N LYS A 116 -14.26 -5.50 -12.04
CA LYS A 116 -13.95 -6.83 -12.57
C LYS A 116 -12.44 -7.08 -12.59
N ILE A 117 -12.05 -8.28 -12.20
CA ILE A 117 -10.70 -8.81 -12.33
C ILE A 117 -10.57 -9.39 -13.75
N SER A 118 -9.41 -9.18 -14.39
CA SER A 118 -9.13 -9.75 -15.70
C SER A 118 -9.17 -11.29 -15.66
N ALA A 119 -9.87 -11.90 -16.61
CA ALA A 119 -9.92 -13.36 -16.76
C ALA A 119 -8.53 -13.99 -16.92
N LYS A 120 -7.56 -13.24 -17.47
CA LYS A 120 -6.16 -13.68 -17.61
C LYS A 120 -5.47 -13.97 -16.26
N LYS A 121 -5.99 -13.46 -15.15
CA LYS A 121 -5.47 -13.71 -13.80
C LYS A 121 -6.08 -14.97 -13.16
N ALA A 122 -7.14 -15.54 -13.72
CA ALA A 122 -7.89 -16.62 -13.10
C ALA A 122 -7.04 -17.86 -12.84
N ASP A 123 -6.19 -18.25 -13.80
CA ASP A 123 -5.34 -19.44 -13.66
C ASP A 123 -4.31 -19.25 -12.54
N ARG A 124 -3.61 -18.11 -12.52
CA ARG A 124 -2.66 -17.76 -11.44
C ARG A 124 -3.33 -17.71 -10.06
N MET A 125 -4.58 -17.25 -10.00
CA MET A 125 -5.35 -17.28 -8.76
C MET A 125 -5.68 -18.72 -8.34
N ASN A 126 -6.00 -19.60 -9.29
CA ASN A 126 -6.21 -21.02 -9.00
C ASN A 126 -4.93 -21.65 -8.44
N ASP A 127 -3.78 -21.38 -9.05
CA ASP A 127 -2.48 -21.91 -8.61
C ASP A 127 -2.18 -21.51 -7.16
N LEU A 128 -2.38 -20.24 -6.80
CA LEU A 128 -2.23 -19.78 -5.42
C LEU A 128 -3.22 -20.43 -4.44
N LEU A 129 -4.46 -20.71 -4.89
CA LEU A 129 -5.42 -21.45 -4.08
C LEU A 129 -4.99 -22.89 -3.84
N LYS A 130 -4.37 -23.54 -4.84
CA LYS A 130 -3.81 -24.89 -4.68
C LYS A 130 -2.68 -24.91 -3.66
N LEU A 131 -1.80 -23.90 -3.65
CA LEU A 131 -0.76 -23.78 -2.62
C LEU A 131 -1.36 -23.71 -1.22
N LEU A 132 -2.48 -23.01 -1.03
CA LEU A 132 -3.17 -22.91 0.26
C LEU A 132 -3.80 -24.24 0.74
N TRP A 133 -3.91 -25.26 -0.11
CA TRP A 133 -4.45 -26.56 0.28
C TRP A 133 -3.47 -27.42 1.08
N VAL A 134 -2.17 -27.13 0.98
CA VAL A 134 -1.12 -27.90 1.65
C VAL A 134 -1.30 -27.74 3.17
N PRO A 135 -1.63 -28.82 3.92
CA PRO A 135 -1.92 -28.72 5.35
C PRO A 135 -0.76 -28.17 6.17
N ASP A 136 0.46 -28.52 5.74
CA ASP A 136 1.74 -28.27 6.41
C ASP A 136 2.28 -26.84 6.20
N ASN A 137 1.58 -26.00 5.43
CA ASN A 137 1.96 -24.60 5.32
C ASN A 137 1.97 -23.93 6.70
N THR A 138 3.08 -23.25 6.99
CA THR A 138 3.20 -22.39 8.16
C THR A 138 2.21 -21.22 8.06
N SER A 139 1.82 -20.63 9.20
CA SER A 139 0.95 -19.43 9.20
C SER A 139 1.52 -18.28 8.36
N LEU A 140 2.85 -18.15 8.28
CA LEU A 140 3.50 -17.11 7.48
C LEU A 140 3.37 -17.37 5.97
N GLU A 141 3.52 -18.63 5.53
CA GLU A 141 3.33 -19.01 4.13
C GLU A 141 1.87 -18.82 3.71
N VAL A 142 0.91 -19.23 4.56
CA VAL A 142 -0.52 -19.00 4.32
C VAL A 142 -0.81 -17.50 4.15
N GLU A 143 -0.29 -16.64 5.04
CA GLU A 143 -0.45 -15.18 4.93
C GLU A 143 0.18 -14.62 3.66
N THR A 144 1.36 -15.11 3.27
CA THR A 144 2.09 -14.69 2.06
C THR A 144 1.33 -15.07 0.78
N HIS A 145 0.79 -16.29 0.72
CA HIS A 145 -0.05 -16.74 -0.38
C HIS A 145 -1.36 -15.94 -0.44
N LEU A 146 -1.97 -15.63 0.70
CA LEU A 146 -3.16 -14.78 0.77
C LEU A 146 -2.88 -13.33 0.34
N ASP A 147 -1.74 -12.73 0.70
CA ASP A 147 -1.38 -11.39 0.22
C ASP A 147 -1.16 -11.38 -1.29
N SER A 148 -0.46 -12.40 -1.81
CA SER A 148 -0.26 -12.58 -3.26
C SER A 148 -1.59 -12.75 -3.99
N LEU A 149 -2.52 -13.51 -3.41
CA LEU A 149 -3.87 -13.68 -3.94
C LEU A 149 -4.67 -12.38 -3.88
N ALA A 150 -4.55 -11.59 -2.81
CA ALA A 150 -5.19 -10.29 -2.67
C ALA A 150 -4.64 -9.29 -3.71
N LYS A 151 -3.34 -9.31 -3.97
CA LYS A 151 -2.69 -8.51 -5.03
C LYS A 151 -3.24 -8.85 -6.43
N LEU A 152 -3.47 -10.13 -6.72
CA LEU A 152 -4.09 -10.53 -7.99
C LEU A 152 -5.56 -10.12 -8.07
N ALA A 153 -6.29 -10.30 -6.97
CA ALA A 153 -7.73 -10.07 -6.89
C ALA A 153 -8.12 -8.60 -6.77
N HIS A 154 -7.24 -7.73 -6.27
CA HIS A 154 -7.53 -6.30 -6.22
C HIS A 154 -7.44 -5.64 -7.59
N CYS A 155 -8.35 -4.69 -7.85
CA CYS A 155 -8.18 -3.74 -8.93
C CYS A 155 -7.06 -2.76 -8.56
N HIS A 156 -6.58 -2.00 -9.55
CA HIS A 156 -5.46 -1.08 -9.36
C HIS A 156 -5.70 0.04 -8.34
N TYR A 157 -6.95 0.34 -7.99
CA TYR A 157 -7.28 1.31 -6.94
C TYR A 157 -7.12 0.76 -5.52
N HIS A 158 -7.10 -0.57 -5.37
CA HIS A 158 -7.02 -1.26 -4.08
C HIS A 158 -5.78 -2.18 -3.98
N ASP A 159 -4.90 -2.18 -5.00
CA ASP A 159 -3.62 -2.87 -4.93
C ASP A 159 -2.59 -2.04 -4.15
N HIS A 160 -2.87 -1.85 -2.86
CA HIS A 160 -1.97 -1.22 -1.92
C HIS A 160 -2.02 -1.96 -0.57
N PRO A 161 -0.95 -1.92 0.24
CA PRO A 161 -0.80 -2.82 1.39
C PRO A 161 -1.97 -2.76 2.39
N PRO A 162 -2.50 -1.59 2.82
CA PRO A 162 -3.61 -1.57 3.77
C PRO A 162 -4.88 -2.31 3.30
N ALA A 163 -5.22 -2.22 2.01
CA ALA A 163 -6.40 -2.90 1.48
C ALA A 163 -6.15 -4.42 1.40
N ARG A 164 -4.94 -4.83 0.99
CA ARG A 164 -4.55 -6.24 0.95
C ARG A 164 -4.56 -6.86 2.34
N GLU A 165 -3.94 -6.22 3.32
CA GLU A 165 -3.91 -6.69 4.72
C GLU A 165 -5.31 -6.85 5.33
N ALA A 166 -6.20 -5.89 5.09
CA ALA A 166 -7.60 -5.98 5.53
C ALA A 166 -8.29 -7.21 4.95
N ARG A 167 -8.07 -7.49 3.65
CA ARG A 167 -8.63 -8.66 2.98
C ARG A 167 -8.02 -9.97 3.47
N VAL A 168 -6.69 -10.05 3.64
CA VAL A 168 -6.00 -11.22 4.19
C VAL A 168 -6.54 -11.55 5.58
N THR A 169 -6.75 -10.53 6.43
CA THR A 169 -7.31 -10.70 7.77
C THR A 169 -8.72 -11.28 7.74
N LYS A 170 -9.57 -10.82 6.81
CA LYS A 170 -10.90 -11.40 6.61
C LYS A 170 -10.82 -12.85 6.13
N TRP A 171 -9.91 -13.14 5.20
CA TRP A 171 -9.73 -14.48 4.64
C TRP A 171 -9.27 -15.51 5.65
N LEU A 172 -8.32 -15.18 6.54
CA LEU A 172 -7.86 -16.09 7.60
C LEU A 172 -9.01 -16.65 8.47
N VAL A 173 -10.10 -15.89 8.63
CA VAL A 173 -11.26 -16.30 9.44
C VAL A 173 -12.22 -17.23 8.67
N VAL A 174 -12.26 -17.14 7.34
CA VAL A 174 -13.22 -17.88 6.49
C VAL A 174 -12.56 -18.96 5.65
N LEU A 175 -11.28 -19.24 5.86
CA LEU A 175 -10.57 -20.33 5.19
C LEU A 175 -11.29 -21.67 5.46
N PRO A 176 -11.54 -22.49 4.44
CA PRO A 176 -12.06 -23.84 4.64
C PRO A 176 -11.14 -24.67 5.56
N GLY A 177 -11.71 -25.32 6.57
CA GLY A 177 -10.99 -26.08 7.59
C GLY A 177 -11.05 -25.43 8.97
N ALA A 178 -10.09 -25.76 9.84
CA ALA A 178 -9.96 -25.10 11.13
C ALA A 178 -9.49 -23.63 10.95
N PRO A 179 -10.00 -22.68 11.75
CA PRO A 179 -9.50 -21.30 11.72
C PRO A 179 -7.98 -21.28 11.86
N ARG A 180 -7.30 -20.69 10.87
CA ARG A 180 -5.84 -20.56 10.90
C ARG A 180 -5.49 -19.39 11.81
N LEU A 181 -4.59 -19.64 12.77
CA LEU A 181 -4.08 -18.58 13.63
C LEU A 181 -3.18 -17.63 12.81
N PRO A 182 -3.25 -16.32 13.06
CA PRO A 182 -2.32 -15.35 12.46
C PRO A 182 -0.87 -15.75 12.74
N SER A 183 0.04 -15.34 11.86
CA SER A 183 1.47 -15.48 12.10
C SER A 183 1.87 -14.81 13.42
N LEU A 184 2.97 -15.27 14.00
CA LEU A 184 3.52 -14.69 15.22
C LEU A 184 3.80 -13.18 15.03
N GLN A 185 4.33 -12.81 13.86
CA GLN A 185 4.53 -11.41 13.45
C GLN A 185 3.22 -10.61 13.46
N LYS A 186 2.16 -11.13 12.85
CA LYS A 186 0.86 -10.45 12.79
C LYS A 186 0.20 -10.37 14.17
N SER A 187 0.33 -11.42 14.97
CA SER A 187 -0.12 -11.44 16.36
C SER A 187 0.60 -10.37 17.18
N LEU A 188 1.91 -10.16 16.99
CA LEU A 188 2.63 -9.08 17.64
C LEU A 188 2.15 -7.70 17.21
N ARG A 189 1.98 -7.49 15.90
CA ARG A 189 1.43 -6.22 15.37
C ARG A 189 0.08 -5.92 16.02
N ASN A 190 -0.79 -6.93 16.18
CA ASN A 190 -2.09 -6.77 16.83
C ASN A 190 -1.96 -6.38 18.32
N ILE A 191 -0.97 -6.92 19.03
CA ILE A 191 -0.70 -6.61 20.44
C ILE A 191 -0.15 -5.19 20.62
N LEU A 192 0.77 -4.78 19.74
CA LEU A 192 1.38 -3.45 19.71
C LEU A 192 0.39 -2.36 19.27
N VAL A 193 -0.81 -2.75 18.82
CA VAL A 193 -1.86 -1.91 18.25
C VAL A 193 -1.43 -1.36 16.88
N SER A 194 -2.37 -1.32 15.93
CA SER A 194 -2.13 -0.66 14.65
C SER A 194 -1.67 0.78 14.85
N THR A 195 -0.75 1.24 14.00
CA THR A 195 -0.21 2.59 14.05
C THR A 195 -1.32 3.63 14.17
N PRO A 196 -1.33 4.42 15.26
CA PRO A 196 -2.49 5.19 15.61
C PRO A 196 -2.64 6.36 14.66
N ILE A 197 -3.82 6.48 14.06
CA ILE A 197 -4.16 7.63 13.20
C ILE A 197 -4.33 8.90 14.05
N LYS A 198 -4.71 8.73 15.33
CA LYS A 198 -4.96 9.80 16.30
C LYS A 198 -4.03 9.67 17.49
N CYS A 199 -3.60 10.80 18.03
CA CYS A 199 -2.74 10.85 19.20
C CYS A 199 -3.36 10.05 20.35
N THR A 200 -2.56 9.16 20.93
CA THR A 200 -2.99 8.28 22.02
C THR A 200 -2.94 8.95 23.39
N SER A 201 -2.46 10.19 23.47
CA SER A 201 -2.42 10.96 24.72
C SER A 201 -3.81 11.32 25.22
N VAL A 202 -3.87 11.69 26.48
CA VAL A 202 -5.05 12.19 27.17
C VAL A 202 -4.83 13.68 27.45
N ARG A 203 -5.84 14.50 27.20
CA ARG A 203 -5.82 15.93 27.53
C ARG A 203 -5.92 16.11 29.05
N LYS A 204 -5.69 17.34 29.52
CA LYS A 204 -5.81 17.69 30.95
C LYS A 204 -7.19 17.39 31.56
N ASP A 205 -8.24 17.31 30.74
CA ASP A 205 -9.62 17.00 31.15
C ASP A 205 -9.92 15.49 31.22
N GLY A 206 -8.92 14.63 31.03
CA GLY A 206 -9.09 13.17 31.03
C GLY A 206 -9.66 12.60 29.72
N LYS A 207 -9.96 13.43 28.71
CA LYS A 207 -10.45 12.97 27.41
C LYS A 207 -9.31 12.63 26.46
N ALA A 208 -9.53 11.68 25.55
CA ALA A 208 -8.56 11.36 24.51
C ALA A 208 -8.26 12.59 23.63
N CYS A 209 -6.99 12.75 23.23
CA CYS A 209 -6.54 13.90 22.43
C CYS A 209 -7.30 14.04 21.10
N GLY A 210 -7.48 12.92 20.39
CA GLY A 210 -8.22 12.87 19.12
C GLY A 210 -7.56 13.57 17.93
N LYS A 211 -6.49 14.38 18.14
CA LYS A 211 -5.75 15.03 17.04
C LYS A 211 -5.03 14.00 16.18
N ALA A 212 -4.99 14.22 14.87
CA ALA A 212 -4.27 13.34 13.96
C ALA A 212 -2.76 13.32 14.29
N VAL A 213 -2.15 12.13 14.20
CA VAL A 213 -0.69 11.98 14.20
C VAL A 213 -0.18 12.31 12.79
N GLY A 214 0.93 13.04 12.71
CA GLY A 214 1.57 13.37 11.44
C GLY A 214 1.91 12.10 10.66
N ARG A 215 1.90 12.17 9.32
CA ARG A 215 2.15 10.99 8.47
C ARG A 215 3.55 10.40 8.68
N GLU A 216 4.56 11.27 8.77
CA GLU A 216 5.93 10.89 9.11
C GLU A 216 6.04 10.16 10.44
N LYS A 217 5.39 10.68 11.49
CA LYS A 217 5.38 10.00 12.78
C LYS A 217 4.75 8.61 12.69
N ARG A 218 3.66 8.45 11.93
CA ARG A 218 3.05 7.12 11.71
C ARG A 218 4.02 6.15 11.04
N PHE A 219 4.73 6.60 10.01
CA PHE A 219 5.77 5.79 9.37
C PHE A 219 6.82 5.31 10.38
N TYR A 220 7.33 6.20 11.23
CA TYR A 220 8.28 5.80 12.26
C TYR A 220 7.68 4.93 13.35
N CYS A 221 6.37 5.03 13.66
CA CYS A 221 5.68 4.05 14.49
C CYS A 221 5.75 2.65 13.84
N ASP A 222 5.33 2.53 12.58
CA ASP A 222 5.33 1.26 11.85
C ASP A 222 6.75 0.67 11.78
N LYS A 223 7.74 1.51 11.50
CA LYS A 223 9.15 1.12 11.45
C LYS A 223 9.67 0.64 12.80
N THR A 224 9.30 1.32 13.89
CA THR A 224 9.66 0.92 15.26
C THR A 224 8.99 -0.40 15.63
N ILE A 225 7.70 -0.58 15.30
CA ILE A 225 6.96 -1.84 15.49
C ILE A 225 7.64 -2.98 14.72
N ALA A 226 8.01 -2.77 13.46
CA ALA A 226 8.71 -3.77 12.64
C ALA A 226 10.05 -4.17 13.26
N LYS A 227 10.85 -3.20 13.75
CA LYS A 227 12.10 -3.50 14.45
C LYS A 227 11.86 -4.30 15.74
N MET A 228 10.86 -3.92 16.53
CA MET A 228 10.48 -4.67 17.75
C MET A 228 10.05 -6.11 17.46
N ILE A 229 9.37 -6.33 16.32
CA ILE A 229 8.99 -7.67 15.86
C ILE A 229 10.21 -8.50 15.49
N ASN A 230 11.11 -7.93 14.66
CA ASN A 230 12.30 -8.64 14.21
C ASN A 230 13.14 -9.07 15.43
N MET A 231 13.37 -8.16 16.39
CA MET A 231 14.07 -8.49 17.63
C MET A 231 13.37 -9.55 18.49
N ALA A 232 12.05 -9.65 18.43
CA ALA A 232 11.31 -10.66 19.19
C ALA A 232 11.35 -12.04 18.52
N MET A 233 11.61 -12.09 17.22
CA MET A 233 11.68 -13.33 16.44
C MET A 233 13.11 -13.84 16.29
N ASP A 234 14.08 -12.94 16.19
CA ASP A 234 15.49 -13.21 15.99
C ASP A 234 16.33 -12.19 16.78
N PRO A 235 16.44 -12.36 18.11
CA PRO A 235 17.18 -11.42 18.95
C PRO A 235 18.68 -11.49 18.64
N THR A 236 19.29 -10.35 18.37
CA THR A 236 20.74 -10.22 18.15
C THR A 236 21.41 -9.53 19.34
N ASP A 237 22.69 -9.82 19.59
CA ASP A 237 23.47 -9.16 20.66
C ASP A 237 23.66 -7.66 20.41
N GLU A 238 23.42 -7.18 19.19
CA GLU A 238 23.49 -5.77 18.80
C GLU A 238 22.15 -5.02 18.94
N ASP A 239 21.10 -5.71 19.39
CA ASP A 239 19.77 -5.13 19.44
C ASP A 239 19.67 -4.00 20.49
N ASP A 240 19.05 -2.91 20.08
CA ASP A 240 18.68 -1.83 20.98
C ASP A 240 17.84 -2.39 22.15
N PRO A 241 18.03 -1.92 23.39
CA PRO A 241 17.18 -2.34 24.49
C PRO A 241 15.70 -2.13 24.13
N LEU A 242 14.86 -3.14 24.31
CA LEU A 242 13.43 -3.03 24.00
C LEU A 242 12.76 -1.81 24.66
N LEU A 243 13.23 -1.44 25.85
CA LEU A 243 12.80 -0.25 26.57
C LEU A 243 13.07 1.05 25.79
N LEU A 244 14.17 1.14 25.05
CA LEU A 244 14.47 2.24 24.14
C LEU A 244 13.45 2.29 23.01
N LEU A 245 13.20 1.17 22.32
CA LEU A 245 12.20 1.13 21.24
C LEU A 245 10.78 1.47 21.71
N VAL A 246 10.41 1.08 22.93
CA VAL A 246 9.12 1.48 23.52
C VAL A 246 9.04 3.01 23.69
N LYS A 247 10.12 3.67 24.11
CA LYS A 247 10.17 5.15 24.19
C LYS A 247 10.11 5.80 22.81
N VAL A 248 10.80 5.23 21.83
CA VAL A 248 10.77 5.67 20.42
C VAL A 248 9.36 5.57 19.86
N LEU A 249 8.71 4.42 20.00
CA LEU A 249 7.34 4.19 19.54
C LEU A 249 6.37 5.22 20.14
N GLN A 250 6.50 5.51 21.44
CA GLN A 250 5.67 6.50 22.13
C GLN A 250 5.83 7.90 21.57
N HIS A 251 7.07 8.35 21.37
CA HIS A 251 7.33 9.67 20.80
C HIS A 251 6.57 9.88 19.48
N TYR A 252 6.54 8.83 18.64
CA TYR A 252 5.88 8.86 17.35
C TYR A 252 4.34 8.69 17.42
N MET A 253 3.80 8.08 18.48
CA MET A 253 2.34 7.94 18.65
C MET A 253 1.65 9.23 19.16
N LEU A 254 2.43 10.27 19.47
CA LEU A 254 1.92 11.54 19.98
C LEU A 254 1.90 12.65 18.92
N CYS A 255 0.88 13.53 18.98
CA CYS A 255 0.83 14.73 18.13
C CYS A 255 1.80 15.81 18.62
N HIS A 256 1.99 16.87 17.84
CA HIS A 256 2.90 17.98 18.16
C HIS A 256 2.56 18.72 19.46
N LEU A 257 1.34 18.58 20.01
CA LEU A 257 0.96 19.18 21.30
C LEU A 257 1.30 18.30 22.51
N HIS A 258 1.59 17.02 22.29
CA HIS A 258 1.92 16.07 23.35
C HIS A 258 3.32 15.53 23.07
N CYS A 259 4.35 16.17 23.62
CA CYS A 259 5.73 15.68 23.48
C CYS A 259 6.16 14.78 24.65
N VAL A 260 5.34 14.71 25.71
CA VAL A 260 5.61 13.91 26.91
C VAL A 260 4.50 12.86 27.07
N PRO A 261 4.83 11.56 27.10
CA PRO A 261 3.84 10.50 27.25
C PRO A 261 3.30 10.43 28.69
N PRO A 262 2.02 10.03 28.86
CA PRO A 262 1.51 9.65 30.18
C PRO A 262 2.07 8.27 30.60
N TYR A 263 2.70 8.20 31.78
CA TYR A 263 3.35 6.99 32.32
C TYR A 263 2.49 5.70 32.26
N LYS A 264 1.17 5.79 32.47
CA LYS A 264 0.30 4.59 32.50
C LYS A 264 0.26 3.81 31.19
N GLN A 265 0.51 4.47 30.05
CA GLN A 265 0.50 3.80 28.75
C GLN A 265 1.82 3.05 28.49
N GLN A 266 2.94 3.51 29.07
CA GLN A 266 4.23 2.82 29.03
C GLN A 266 4.13 1.43 29.67
N ASP A 267 3.58 1.37 30.87
CA ASP A 267 3.54 0.13 31.63
C ASP A 267 2.67 -0.94 30.96
N GLU A 268 1.55 -0.54 30.34
CA GLU A 268 0.66 -1.45 29.62
C GLU A 268 1.32 -2.02 28.37
N TRP A 269 2.03 -1.20 27.59
CA TRP A 269 2.76 -1.71 26.41
C TRP A 269 3.92 -2.60 26.81
N THR A 270 4.75 -2.17 27.76
CA THR A 270 5.84 -2.99 28.29
C THR A 270 5.32 -4.34 28.77
N ARG A 271 4.20 -4.36 29.51
CA ARG A 271 3.54 -5.60 29.96
C ARG A 271 3.08 -6.47 28.80
N ARG A 272 2.42 -5.89 27.79
CA ARG A 272 1.95 -6.60 26.59
C ARG A 272 3.08 -7.21 25.78
N ILE A 273 4.17 -6.45 25.60
CA ILE A 273 5.34 -6.91 24.86
C ILE A 273 6.06 -8.02 25.62
N ASN A 274 6.23 -7.88 26.93
CA ASN A 274 6.84 -8.93 27.76
C ASN A 274 5.98 -10.20 27.74
N LYS A 275 4.65 -10.07 27.82
CA LYS A 275 3.73 -11.20 27.66
C LYS A 275 3.87 -11.87 26.30
N PHE A 276 4.03 -11.08 25.24
CA PHE A 276 4.26 -11.61 23.90
C PHE A 276 5.61 -12.32 23.79
N ARG A 277 6.70 -11.71 24.27
CA ARG A 277 8.03 -12.34 24.28
C ARG A 277 8.00 -13.68 25.00
N ALA A 278 7.30 -13.76 26.14
CA ALA A 278 7.11 -15.01 26.85
C ALA A 278 6.33 -16.04 26.01
N ALA A 279 5.32 -15.62 25.25
CA ALA A 279 4.59 -16.49 24.34
C ALA A 279 5.49 -16.99 23.18
N CYS A 280 6.30 -16.12 22.57
CA CYS A 280 7.27 -16.52 21.53
C CYS A 280 8.27 -17.53 22.07
N GLN A 281 8.85 -17.25 23.22
CA GLN A 281 9.84 -18.13 23.83
C GLN A 281 9.21 -19.49 24.14
N ASN A 282 7.98 -19.50 24.65
CA ASN A 282 7.25 -20.74 24.88
C ASN A 282 6.99 -21.50 23.57
N GLU A 283 6.59 -20.83 22.50
CA GLU A 283 6.38 -21.47 21.19
C GLU A 283 7.69 -22.03 20.62
N MET A 284 8.78 -21.27 20.66
CA MET A 284 10.12 -21.74 20.25
C MET A 284 10.55 -22.96 21.07
N ASN A 285 10.40 -22.90 22.39
CA ASN A 285 10.74 -24.01 23.28
C ASN A 285 9.88 -25.27 23.00
N MET A 286 8.61 -25.10 22.64
CA MET A 286 7.74 -26.22 22.26
C MET A 286 8.20 -26.87 20.95
N ARG A 287 8.54 -26.07 19.94
CA ARG A 287 9.07 -26.59 18.66
C ARG A 287 10.40 -27.31 18.84
N SER A 288 11.30 -26.77 19.67
CA SER A 288 12.57 -27.44 20.01
C SER A 288 12.32 -28.81 20.63
N ARG A 289 11.37 -28.93 21.56
CA ARG A 289 11.01 -30.21 22.20
C ARG A 289 10.40 -31.21 21.23
N GLU A 290 9.56 -30.76 20.30
CA GLU A 290 8.98 -31.61 19.25
C GLU A 290 10.07 -32.13 18.30
N ASN A 291 11.01 -31.27 17.90
CA ASN A 291 12.14 -31.65 17.07
C ASN A 291 13.09 -32.61 17.79
N GLU A 292 13.41 -32.36 19.06
CA GLU A 292 14.19 -33.29 19.90
C GLU A 292 13.50 -34.65 20.03
N SER A 293 12.17 -34.67 20.17
CA SER A 293 11.40 -35.92 20.24
C SER A 293 11.43 -36.69 18.91
N SER A 294 11.39 -35.98 17.77
CA SER A 294 11.49 -36.58 16.44
C SER A 294 12.90 -37.09 16.14
N ASN A 295 13.93 -36.33 16.54
CA ASN A 295 15.33 -36.71 16.35
C ASN A 295 15.72 -37.88 17.26
N ASN A 296 15.29 -37.90 18.53
CA ASN A 296 15.51 -39.04 19.42
C ASN A 296 14.85 -40.33 18.90
N ALA A 297 13.74 -40.23 18.15
CA ALA A 297 13.13 -41.39 17.51
C ALA A 297 13.95 -41.91 16.32
N LYS A 298 14.59 -41.01 15.55
CA LYS A 298 15.46 -41.36 14.41
C LYS A 298 16.87 -41.79 14.84
N GLU A 299 17.47 -41.15 15.83
CA GLU A 299 18.77 -41.53 16.38
C GLU A 299 18.73 -42.91 17.05
N LYS A 300 17.59 -43.33 17.59
CA LYS A 300 17.42 -44.70 18.11
C LYS A 300 17.37 -45.77 17.01
N GLU A 301 17.21 -45.37 15.75
CA GLU A 301 17.27 -46.23 14.56
C GLU A 301 18.67 -46.20 13.90
N GLU A 302 19.45 -45.14 14.12
CA GLU A 302 20.78 -44.94 13.51
C GLU A 302 21.97 -45.16 14.46
N SER A 303 21.77 -45.31 15.78
CA SER A 303 22.86 -45.48 16.78
C SER A 303 23.58 -46.85 16.77
N LEU A 304 23.56 -47.59 15.66
CA LEU A 304 24.38 -48.79 15.48
C LEU A 304 25.66 -48.56 14.68
N LYS A 305 25.93 -47.35 14.18
CA LYS A 305 27.17 -47.08 13.44
C LYS A 305 27.76 -45.73 13.80
N ASN A 306 28.98 -45.80 14.35
CA ASN A 306 30.02 -44.77 14.37
C ASN A 306 30.11 -43.97 15.67
N ASN A 307 31.01 -44.43 16.54
CA ASN A 307 31.73 -43.59 17.49
C ASN A 307 33.01 -43.10 16.81
N ALA A 308 33.17 -41.78 16.65
CA ALA A 308 34.48 -41.14 16.57
C ALA A 308 34.38 -39.65 16.92
N ASP A 309 34.71 -39.36 18.18
CA ASP A 309 35.61 -38.30 18.64
C ASP A 309 35.75 -37.02 17.78
N GLU A 310 35.18 -35.91 18.24
CA GLU A 310 35.72 -34.58 17.94
C GLU A 310 35.37 -33.57 19.04
N SER A 311 36.40 -33.16 19.78
CA SER A 311 36.35 -32.16 20.84
C SER A 311 36.46 -30.76 20.23
N LYS A 312 35.39 -29.95 20.29
CA LYS A 312 35.38 -28.55 19.86
C LYS A 312 35.55 -27.59 21.04
N LEU A 313 36.64 -26.84 20.99
CA LEU A 313 37.00 -25.77 21.92
C LEU A 313 36.01 -24.59 21.86
N ALA A 314 35.63 -24.10 23.04
CA ALA A 314 34.73 -22.97 23.23
C ALA A 314 35.34 -21.65 22.72
N THR A 315 34.57 -20.92 21.92
CA THR A 315 34.91 -19.58 21.44
C THR A 315 34.66 -18.55 22.56
N PRO A 316 35.57 -17.56 22.75
CA PRO A 316 35.39 -16.53 23.78
C PRO A 316 34.18 -15.62 23.47
N PRO A 317 33.52 -15.07 24.52
CA PRO A 317 32.32 -14.26 24.36
C PRO A 317 32.63 -12.97 23.59
N PRO A 318 31.70 -12.52 22.71
CA PRO A 318 31.88 -11.29 21.95
C PRO A 318 31.95 -10.07 22.88
N THR A 319 32.88 -9.17 22.57
CA THR A 319 33.08 -7.91 23.27
C THR A 319 31.86 -6.99 23.09
N PRO A 320 31.34 -6.33 24.15
CA PRO A 320 30.11 -5.53 24.04
C PRO A 320 30.30 -4.36 23.08
N SER A 321 29.55 -4.36 21.98
CA SER A 321 29.49 -3.23 21.06
C SER A 321 28.98 -1.99 21.81
N SER A 322 29.68 -0.86 21.64
CA SER A 322 29.42 0.37 22.38
C SER A 322 27.99 0.87 22.11
N LEU A 323 27.11 0.69 23.10
CA LEU A 323 25.77 1.26 23.13
C LEU A 323 25.84 2.75 22.78
N ARG A 324 25.36 3.13 21.59
CA ARG A 324 25.06 4.54 21.31
C ARG A 324 23.98 4.95 22.30
N ALA A 325 24.35 5.75 23.30
CA ALA A 325 23.40 6.34 24.22
C ALA A 325 22.55 7.39 23.47
N VAL A 326 21.60 6.93 22.66
CA VAL A 326 20.59 7.77 22.04
C VAL A 326 19.60 8.15 23.13
N ASN A 327 19.86 9.30 23.75
CA ASN A 327 19.02 9.81 24.84
C ASN A 327 17.72 10.44 24.35
N ASP A 328 17.64 10.84 23.07
CA ASP A 328 16.47 11.47 22.48
C ASP A 328 15.72 10.51 21.53
N PRO A 329 14.49 10.07 21.87
CA PRO A 329 13.65 9.27 20.98
C PRO A 329 13.38 9.91 19.61
N ALA A 330 13.43 11.25 19.52
CA ALA A 330 13.16 11.96 18.27
C ALA A 330 14.28 11.77 17.24
N SER A 331 15.54 11.62 17.68
CA SER A 331 16.69 11.44 16.78
C SER A 331 16.98 9.97 16.45
N TYR A 332 16.21 9.03 17.02
CA TYR A 332 16.46 7.59 16.84
C TYR A 332 16.45 7.15 15.36
N TRP A 333 15.54 7.69 14.56
CA TRP A 333 15.48 7.44 13.11
C TRP A 333 16.07 8.58 12.27
N ASP A 334 16.68 9.58 12.90
CA ASP A 334 17.24 10.76 12.23
C ASP A 334 18.69 10.49 11.76
N THR A 335 18.85 9.42 10.98
CA THR A 335 20.17 9.00 10.45
C THR A 335 20.51 9.67 9.11
N GLY A 336 19.76 10.69 8.70
CA GLY A 336 19.87 11.38 7.41
C GLY A 336 18.64 11.16 6.52
N TYR A 337 18.67 11.69 5.29
CA TYR A 337 17.59 11.49 4.31
C TYR A 337 17.41 10.00 4.02
N GLU A 338 16.48 9.35 4.73
CA GLU A 338 16.02 8.03 4.35
C GLU A 338 15.32 8.13 3.00
N THR A 339 15.97 7.59 1.97
CA THR A 339 15.31 7.18 0.75
C THR A 339 14.37 6.04 1.15
N SER A 340 13.14 6.40 1.56
CA SER A 340 12.06 5.45 1.82
C SER A 340 12.09 4.40 0.71
N ARG A 341 12.15 3.11 1.05
CA ARG A 341 11.96 2.06 0.06
C ARG A 341 10.58 2.29 -0.55
N PHE A 342 10.54 2.63 -1.83
CA PHE A 342 9.30 2.80 -2.55
C PHE A 342 8.91 1.45 -3.12
N ASP A 343 7.70 0.99 -2.83
CA ASP A 343 7.15 -0.18 -3.51
C ASP A 343 6.68 0.23 -4.90
N ILE A 344 7.45 -0.17 -5.92
CA ILE A 344 7.05 -0.03 -7.32
C ILE A 344 5.90 -1.01 -7.55
N LEU A 345 4.69 -0.47 -7.64
CA LEU A 345 3.47 -1.24 -7.91
C LEU A 345 3.38 -1.69 -9.38
N GLY A 346 4.34 -1.27 -10.22
CA GLY A 346 4.47 -1.64 -11.62
C GLY A 346 4.28 -0.46 -12.57
N LYS A 347 4.58 -0.72 -13.85
CA LYS A 347 4.30 0.21 -14.96
C LYS A 347 2.79 0.43 -15.10
N ARG A 348 2.41 1.58 -15.63
CA ARG A 348 1.01 2.04 -15.64
C ARG A 348 0.21 1.39 -16.78
N ASP A 349 -0.70 0.47 -16.49
CA ASP A 349 -1.73 -0.04 -17.43
C ASP A 349 -2.88 0.96 -17.69
N MET A 350 -2.69 2.23 -17.33
CA MET A 350 -3.71 3.30 -17.37
C MET A 350 -3.30 4.45 -18.30
N VAL A 351 -2.23 4.29 -19.08
CA VAL A 351 -2.13 5.09 -20.30
C VAL A 351 -3.27 4.55 -21.16
N ASP A 352 -4.16 5.44 -21.60
CA ASP A 352 -5.05 5.10 -22.69
C ASP A 352 -4.14 4.59 -23.81
N GLU A 353 -4.11 3.27 -24.05
CA GLU A 353 -3.16 2.67 -25.01
C GLU A 353 -3.28 3.33 -26.40
N SER A 354 -4.38 4.05 -26.63
CA SER A 354 -4.62 4.84 -27.84
C SER A 354 -3.92 6.21 -27.87
N LYS A 355 -3.44 6.75 -26.74
CA LYS A 355 -2.86 8.09 -26.67
C LYS A 355 -1.34 8.04 -26.62
N SER A 356 -0.69 8.45 -27.70
CA SER A 356 0.77 8.48 -27.76
C SER A 356 1.36 9.58 -26.88
N THR A 357 2.62 9.41 -26.47
CA THR A 357 3.42 10.45 -25.80
C THR A 357 3.37 11.78 -26.56
N PHE A 358 3.43 11.73 -27.89
CA PHE A 358 3.33 12.91 -28.75
C PHE A 358 1.97 13.60 -28.67
N ASP A 359 0.87 12.83 -28.60
CA ASP A 359 -0.48 13.40 -28.49
C ASP A 359 -0.66 14.11 -27.14
N GLU A 360 -0.16 13.54 -26.04
CA GLU A 360 -0.21 14.21 -24.73
C GLU A 360 0.64 15.46 -24.70
N ILE A 361 1.89 15.42 -25.19
CA ILE A 361 2.74 16.62 -25.26
C ILE A 361 2.02 17.71 -26.05
N ARG A 362 1.45 17.36 -27.21
CA ARG A 362 0.71 18.31 -28.05
C ARG A 362 -0.51 18.88 -27.33
N ASP A 363 -1.29 18.05 -26.67
CA ASP A 363 -2.51 18.47 -25.95
C ASP A 363 -2.18 19.38 -24.77
N ILE A 364 -1.19 19.00 -23.94
CA ILE A 364 -0.72 19.80 -22.80
C ILE A 364 -0.16 21.15 -23.29
N THR A 365 0.62 21.15 -24.36
CA THR A 365 1.24 22.38 -24.87
C THR A 365 0.23 23.32 -25.53
N ARG A 366 -0.82 22.79 -26.14
CA ARG A 366 -1.91 23.59 -26.74
C ARG A 366 -2.95 24.04 -25.73
N ALA A 367 -3.03 23.38 -24.57
CA ALA A 367 -3.96 23.75 -23.52
C ALA A 367 -3.65 25.18 -23.01
N PRO A 368 -4.66 26.04 -22.87
CA PRO A 368 -4.46 27.33 -22.25
C PRO A 368 -3.94 27.16 -20.82
N LEU A 369 -2.93 27.95 -20.47
CA LEU A 369 -2.37 27.95 -19.14
C LEU A 369 -3.39 28.54 -18.16
N ASN A 370 -3.77 27.74 -17.17
CA ASN A 370 -4.83 28.11 -16.23
C ASN A 370 -4.26 29.03 -15.13
N THR A 371 -4.60 30.31 -15.21
CA THR A 371 -4.21 31.36 -14.25
C THR A 371 -5.16 31.50 -13.06
N ASP A 372 -6.14 30.59 -12.91
CA ASP A 372 -7.10 30.64 -11.81
C ASP A 372 -6.41 30.42 -10.46
N THR A 373 -6.16 31.53 -9.77
CA THR A 373 -5.62 31.62 -8.39
C THR A 373 -6.36 30.74 -7.37
N LYS A 374 -7.62 30.33 -7.63
CA LYS A 374 -8.40 29.46 -6.73
C LYS A 374 -8.18 27.97 -6.97
N LYS A 375 -7.58 27.57 -8.10
CA LYS A 375 -7.31 26.16 -8.45
C LYS A 375 -5.85 25.76 -8.20
N SER A 376 -4.94 26.72 -8.02
CA SER A 376 -3.50 26.46 -7.83
C SER A 376 -3.12 25.87 -6.46
N GLU A 377 -4.02 25.90 -5.48
CA GLU A 377 -3.75 25.42 -4.11
C GLU A 377 -3.88 23.89 -3.96
N ASN A 378 -4.59 23.20 -4.86
CA ASN A 378 -4.93 21.76 -4.68
C ASN A 378 -3.98 20.77 -5.38
N GLU A 379 -2.89 21.23 -6.01
CA GLU A 379 -1.89 20.35 -6.65
C GLU A 379 -0.62 20.17 -5.80
N VAL A 380 -0.69 20.38 -4.48
CA VAL A 380 0.44 20.20 -3.56
C VAL A 380 0.18 18.99 -2.65
N ASN A 381 0.97 17.93 -2.80
CA ASN A 381 1.13 16.91 -1.76
C ASN A 381 2.61 16.87 -1.35
N ASP A 382 2.89 17.05 -0.05
CA ASP A 382 4.24 16.99 0.50
C ASP A 382 4.92 15.62 0.32
N GLY A 383 6.19 15.65 -0.12
CA GLY A 383 7.17 14.56 0.01
C GLY A 383 8.02 14.26 -1.24
N PHE A 384 9.21 14.89 -1.29
CA PHE A 384 10.40 14.64 -2.15
C PHE A 384 10.50 15.27 -3.56
N VAL A 385 11.75 15.74 -3.83
CA VAL A 385 12.34 16.50 -4.96
C VAL A 385 11.40 17.42 -5.75
N TYR A 386 11.19 18.61 -5.19
CA TYR A 386 10.73 19.75 -5.98
C TYR A 386 11.89 20.25 -6.84
N LEU A 387 11.79 20.09 -8.17
CA LEU A 387 12.25 21.16 -9.07
C LEU A 387 11.29 22.33 -8.83
N TYR A 388 11.70 23.24 -7.95
CA TYR A 388 10.93 24.32 -7.34
C TYR A 388 9.77 24.87 -8.19
N LYS A 389 8.55 24.87 -7.63
CA LYS A 389 7.41 25.61 -8.17
C LYS A 389 7.51 27.09 -7.79
N VAL A 390 7.91 27.92 -8.74
CA VAL A 390 7.69 29.38 -8.73
C VAL A 390 6.34 29.64 -9.43
N PRO A 391 5.52 30.65 -9.04
CA PRO A 391 4.36 31.05 -9.85
C PRO A 391 4.77 31.24 -11.33
N GLY A 392 4.21 30.42 -12.23
CA GLY A 392 4.63 30.30 -13.63
C GLY A 392 5.32 28.98 -14.03
N ASN A 393 5.49 28.02 -13.11
CA ASN A 393 6.07 26.71 -13.41
C ASN A 393 5.02 25.70 -13.95
N GLU A 394 4.55 25.92 -15.18
CA GLU A 394 3.61 25.04 -15.90
C GLU A 394 4.30 23.94 -16.71
N HIS A 395 5.64 23.93 -16.76
CA HIS A 395 6.44 22.99 -17.56
C HIS A 395 6.64 21.63 -16.92
N LEU A 396 6.31 21.47 -15.63
CA LEU A 396 6.26 20.15 -14.98
C LEU A 396 5.31 19.20 -15.73
N ARG A 397 4.24 19.72 -16.35
CA ARG A 397 3.33 18.90 -17.15
C ARG A 397 3.97 18.36 -18.44
N LEU A 398 4.90 19.09 -19.04
CA LEU A 398 5.61 18.68 -20.26
C LEU A 398 6.66 17.62 -19.97
N VAL A 399 7.40 17.79 -18.86
CA VAL A 399 8.30 16.75 -18.34
C VAL A 399 7.52 15.46 -18.06
N HIS A 400 6.36 15.56 -17.42
CA HIS A 400 5.51 14.40 -17.14
C HIS A 400 4.95 13.73 -18.40
N ALA A 401 4.63 14.50 -19.44
CA ALA A 401 4.15 13.96 -20.70
C ALA A 401 5.25 13.24 -21.46
N GLU A 402 6.45 13.82 -21.55
CA GLU A 402 7.57 13.16 -22.22
C GLU A 402 8.03 11.90 -21.49
N LEU A 403 8.07 11.94 -20.16
CA LEU A 403 8.42 10.77 -19.35
C LEU A 403 7.23 9.82 -19.13
N MET A 404 6.11 9.97 -19.85
CA MET A 404 4.90 9.21 -19.58
C MET A 404 5.10 7.70 -19.71
N GLU A 405 5.87 7.24 -20.69
CA GLU A 405 6.17 5.82 -20.90
C GLU A 405 7.01 5.22 -19.77
N HIS A 406 7.74 6.06 -19.04
CA HIS A 406 8.54 5.70 -17.87
C HIS A 406 7.80 5.89 -16.55
N ARG A 407 6.54 6.32 -16.60
CA ARG A 407 5.77 6.65 -15.40
C ARG A 407 5.45 5.39 -14.60
N VAL A 408 5.87 5.38 -13.34
CA VAL A 408 5.62 4.29 -12.40
C VAL A 408 4.63 4.70 -11.32
N ARG A 409 3.94 3.68 -10.80
CA ARG A 409 3.09 3.83 -9.62
C ARG A 409 3.88 3.42 -8.40
N LEU A 410 4.02 4.32 -7.44
CA LEU A 410 4.67 4.04 -6.16
C LEU A 410 3.65 4.12 -5.05
N TYR A 411 3.61 3.12 -4.16
CA TYR A 411 2.98 3.31 -2.86
C TYR A 411 4.01 3.93 -1.92
N CYS A 412 3.75 5.13 -1.44
CA CYS A 412 4.62 5.72 -0.43
C CYS A 412 4.09 5.32 0.95
N GLU A 413 4.84 4.46 1.65
CA GLU A 413 4.53 4.06 3.02
C GLU A 413 4.42 5.27 3.95
N ARG A 414 5.31 6.27 3.76
CA ARG A 414 5.30 7.50 4.57
C ARG A 414 4.02 8.29 4.44
N CYS A 415 3.51 8.47 3.22
CA CYS A 415 2.30 9.25 3.03
C CYS A 415 1.02 8.39 3.03
N GLY A 416 1.12 7.06 2.89
CA GLY A 416 -0.01 6.14 2.80
C GLY A 416 -0.88 6.35 1.55
N LYS A 417 -0.34 6.98 0.50
CA LYS A 417 -1.03 7.21 -0.78
C LYS A 417 -0.22 6.58 -1.90
N GLN A 418 -0.92 6.23 -2.97
CA GLN A 418 -0.32 5.90 -4.24
C GLN A 418 0.07 7.20 -4.96
N HIS A 419 1.34 7.36 -5.26
CA HIS A 419 1.84 8.41 -6.12
C HIS A 419 1.86 7.91 -7.55
N VAL A 420 1.37 8.76 -8.44
CA VAL A 420 1.41 8.52 -9.88
C VAL A 420 2.40 9.46 -10.55
N GLU A 421 3.17 10.26 -9.83
CA GLU A 421 4.01 11.32 -10.42
C GLU A 421 5.50 10.93 -10.54
N TRP A 422 5.79 9.64 -10.41
CA TRP A 422 7.16 9.12 -10.41
C TRP A 422 7.52 8.47 -11.73
N PHE A 423 8.81 8.48 -12.06
CA PHE A 423 9.35 7.99 -13.32
C PHE A 423 10.52 7.06 -13.05
N GLU A 424 10.57 5.94 -13.76
CA GLU A 424 11.69 5.00 -13.77
C GLU A 424 12.59 5.32 -14.97
N VAL A 425 13.48 6.29 -14.76
CA VAL A 425 14.49 6.75 -15.71
C VAL A 425 15.83 6.98 -15.01
N PRO A 426 16.96 6.82 -15.72
CA PRO A 426 18.25 7.33 -15.27
C PRO A 426 18.17 8.81 -14.87
N ALA A 427 18.93 9.22 -13.85
CA ALA A 427 18.91 10.59 -13.36
C ALA A 427 19.34 11.58 -14.45
N GLU A 428 20.30 11.17 -15.28
CA GLU A 428 20.82 11.93 -16.42
C GLU A 428 19.73 12.21 -17.46
N ASP A 429 18.86 11.22 -17.71
CA ASP A 429 17.72 11.37 -18.63
C ASP A 429 16.67 12.33 -18.07
N ALA A 430 16.32 12.19 -16.78
CA ALA A 430 15.40 13.11 -16.13
C ALA A 430 15.90 14.55 -16.16
N VAL A 431 17.19 14.77 -15.84
CA VAL A 431 17.84 16.09 -15.91
C VAL A 431 17.79 16.65 -17.33
N ARG A 432 18.14 15.84 -18.34
CA ARG A 432 18.09 16.25 -19.75
C ARG A 432 16.69 16.70 -20.17
N VAL A 433 15.65 15.94 -19.83
CA VAL A 433 14.25 16.29 -20.14
C VAL A 433 13.83 17.58 -19.43
N VAL A 434 14.17 17.73 -18.15
CA VAL A 434 13.88 18.94 -17.38
C VAL A 434 14.59 20.16 -17.97
N GLU A 435 15.86 20.05 -18.33
CA GLU A 435 16.64 21.11 -18.95
C GLU A 435 16.08 21.50 -20.32
N LYS A 436 15.69 20.51 -21.13
CA LYS A 436 15.06 20.72 -22.44
C LYS A 436 13.83 21.61 -22.34
N TRP A 437 12.88 21.19 -21.50
CA TRP A 437 11.62 21.94 -21.32
C TRP A 437 11.84 23.28 -20.62
N SER A 438 12.75 23.35 -19.66
CA SER A 438 13.12 24.61 -19.00
C SER A 438 13.68 25.61 -20.00
N ARG A 439 14.55 25.17 -20.91
CA ARG A 439 15.16 26.00 -21.95
C ARG A 439 14.12 26.50 -22.95
N TRP A 440 13.26 25.61 -23.43
CA TRP A 440 12.17 26.00 -24.33
C TRP A 440 11.25 27.04 -23.67
N MET A 441 10.88 26.87 -22.39
CA MET A 441 10.06 27.86 -21.68
C MET A 441 10.72 29.23 -21.52
N ARG A 442 12.05 29.29 -21.38
CA ARG A 442 12.78 30.57 -21.34
C ARG A 442 12.66 31.35 -22.64
N THR A 443 12.32 30.72 -23.77
CA THR A 443 12.03 31.42 -25.03
C THR A 443 10.68 32.15 -25.02
N THR A 444 9.92 32.06 -23.91
CA THR A 444 8.58 32.63 -23.74
C THR A 444 7.62 32.17 -24.85
N PRO A 445 7.34 30.86 -24.99
CA PRO A 445 6.58 30.33 -26.12
C PRO A 445 5.09 30.72 -26.08
N TYR A 446 4.62 31.33 -24.99
CA TYR A 446 3.23 31.76 -24.80
C TYR A 446 3.09 33.28 -24.85
N VAL A 447 1.90 33.74 -25.24
CA VAL A 447 1.50 35.16 -25.31
C VAL A 447 0.28 35.38 -24.41
N LYS A 448 0.33 36.43 -23.58
CA LYS A 448 -0.77 36.86 -22.73
C LYS A 448 -1.88 37.45 -23.61
N ARG A 449 -3.14 37.02 -23.41
CA ARG A 449 -4.32 37.67 -23.98
C ARG A 449 -5.32 37.98 -22.87
N GLU A 450 -5.81 39.22 -22.88
CA GLU A 450 -6.81 39.67 -21.92
C GLU A 450 -8.20 39.41 -22.51
N THR A 451 -9.02 38.65 -21.79
CA THR A 451 -10.39 38.34 -22.17
C THR A 451 -11.35 38.89 -21.13
N ARG A 452 -12.65 38.99 -21.46
CA ARG A 452 -13.70 39.36 -20.48
C ARG A 452 -13.74 38.44 -19.25
N LYS A 453 -13.17 37.23 -19.34
CA LYS A 453 -13.13 36.22 -18.27
C LYS A 453 -11.82 36.23 -17.46
N GLY A 454 -10.89 37.14 -17.78
CA GLY A 454 -9.59 37.24 -17.14
C GLY A 454 -8.42 37.08 -18.12
N VAL A 455 -7.22 36.94 -17.56
CA VAL A 455 -5.97 36.79 -18.30
C VAL A 455 -5.76 35.32 -18.68
N THR A 456 -5.55 35.02 -19.96
CA THR A 456 -5.24 33.66 -20.43
C THR A 456 -3.99 33.69 -21.31
N TRP A 457 -3.10 32.71 -21.15
CA TRP A 457 -1.92 32.58 -22.00
C TRP A 457 -2.16 31.55 -23.09
N TYR A 458 -1.77 31.91 -24.31
CA TYR A 458 -1.93 31.08 -25.51
C TYR A 458 -0.57 30.84 -26.15
N LEU A 459 -0.36 29.65 -26.69
CA LEU A 459 0.86 29.35 -27.42
C LEU A 459 1.00 30.27 -28.65
N LYS A 460 2.21 30.80 -28.88
CA LYS A 460 2.54 31.57 -30.09
C LYS A 460 2.22 30.74 -31.33
N GLU A 461 1.70 31.38 -32.38
CA GLU A 461 1.31 30.68 -33.62
C GLU A 461 2.50 29.97 -34.29
N ALA A 462 3.69 30.58 -34.26
CA ALA A 462 4.93 29.96 -34.72
C ALA A 462 5.25 28.66 -33.97
N GLU A 463 5.15 28.68 -32.63
CA GLU A 463 5.36 27.49 -31.80
C GLU A 463 4.25 26.44 -32.01
N ALA A 464 3.00 26.87 -32.18
CA ALA A 464 1.89 25.98 -32.50
C ALA A 464 2.08 25.27 -33.85
N LYS A 465 2.67 25.96 -34.84
CA LYS A 465 3.06 25.40 -36.13
C LYS A 465 4.23 24.42 -35.99
N ARG A 466 5.25 24.71 -35.18
CA ARG A 466 6.34 23.75 -34.90
C ARG A 466 5.81 22.46 -34.28
N LEU A 467 4.85 22.56 -33.37
CA LEU A 467 4.17 21.42 -32.74
C LEU A 467 3.21 20.63 -33.63
N SER A 468 3.01 21.01 -34.91
CA SER A 468 2.24 20.16 -35.82
C SER A 468 2.96 18.83 -36.09
N ASP A 469 4.29 18.84 -36.01
CA ASP A 469 5.16 17.66 -36.06
C ASP A 469 5.96 17.57 -34.75
N VAL A 470 5.39 16.89 -33.76
CA VAL A 470 5.96 16.82 -32.41
C VAL A 470 7.30 16.09 -32.40
N ALA A 471 7.47 15.07 -33.25
CA ALA A 471 8.71 14.31 -33.33
C ALA A 471 9.85 15.21 -33.81
N LYS A 472 9.63 15.95 -34.90
CA LYS A 472 10.59 16.94 -35.40
C LYS A 472 10.86 18.04 -34.37
N PHE A 473 9.82 18.55 -33.72
CA PHE A 473 9.97 19.58 -32.68
C PHE A 473 10.85 19.12 -31.51
N LEU A 474 10.64 17.90 -30.99
CA LEU A 474 11.47 17.36 -29.91
C LEU A 474 12.92 17.13 -30.35
N GLN A 475 13.13 16.73 -31.61
CA GLN A 475 14.48 16.60 -32.18
C GLN A 475 15.17 17.96 -32.28
N GLU A 476 14.50 19.01 -32.76
CA GLU A 476 15.03 20.38 -32.79
C GLU A 476 15.42 20.86 -31.38
N LEU A 477 14.55 20.65 -30.39
CA LEU A 477 14.85 21.03 -29.00
C LEU A 477 16.05 20.28 -28.42
N GLN A 478 16.25 19.03 -28.84
CA GLN A 478 17.38 18.22 -28.43
C GLN A 478 18.68 18.68 -29.11
N SER A 479 18.65 19.00 -30.40
CA SER A 479 19.80 19.55 -31.13
C SER A 479 20.24 20.91 -30.57
N ASP A 480 19.28 21.78 -30.23
CA ASP A 480 19.54 23.05 -29.53
C ASP A 480 20.20 22.87 -28.15
N MET A 481 20.17 21.66 -27.60
CA MET A 481 20.88 21.29 -26.38
C MET A 481 22.34 20.90 -26.59
N GLU A 482 22.65 20.27 -27.72
CA GLU A 482 23.96 19.68 -28.02
C GLU A 482 24.92 20.67 -28.69
N GLU A 483 24.41 21.72 -29.34
CA GLU A 483 25.22 22.75 -30.01
C GLU A 483 25.87 23.78 -29.06
N LYS A 484 25.71 23.63 -27.73
CA LYS A 484 26.29 24.51 -26.70
C LYS A 484 26.97 23.72 -25.61
#